data_AF-A0A7Y5Q4A3-F1
#
_entry.id   AF-A0A7Y5Q4A3-F1
#
_cell.length_a   1.000
_cell.length_b   1.000
_cell.length_c   1.000
_cell.angle_alpha   90.00
_cell.angle_beta   90.00
_cell.angle_gamma   90.00
#
_symmetry.space_group_name_H-M   'P 1'
#
loop_
_entity.id
_entity.type
_entity.pdbx_description
1 polymer ?
#
loop_
_entity_poly.entity_id
_entity_poly.type
_entity_poly.pdbx_seq_one_letter_code
_entity_poly.pdbx_strand_id
1 'polypeptide(L)'
;RAAGRELLTRGPELLAWRAPTDNDRISRVAQRWREAGLDRLSHELVAASQVSDGQVSVTVRSAAAGCEVGFESIWHYLLQGDGSLCIEHECRPFGELPPLPRLGLQLRLPGAWRRLSWFGRGPHENYPDRLLAARVGRWESTVDEQYVPYTMPQDHGNHAEVRWFELRDEAGLGLRLTAAPLCHVAALGYTDHELDEAQHDWELRPRKEVVVSVAPRVSGLGNGSCGPGVLPAYQVPAEPCRYRLELRPLVD
;
A
#
# COMPACT_ATOMS: atom_id res chain seq x y z
N ARG A 1 -17.17 11.10 1.20
CA ARG A 1 -18.47 10.46 1.53
C ARG A 1 -19.25 10.15 0.26
N ALA A 2 -20.01 9.05 0.23
CA ALA A 2 -21.03 8.78 -0.79
C ALA A 2 -22.30 8.26 -0.11
N ALA A 3 -23.48 8.65 -0.61
CA ALA A 3 -24.78 8.33 0.00
C ALA A 3 -24.83 8.60 1.52
N GLY A 4 -24.21 9.69 1.97
CA GLY A 4 -24.14 10.08 3.40
C GLY A 4 -23.16 9.27 4.26
N ARG A 5 -22.45 8.28 3.70
CA ARG A 5 -21.49 7.43 4.43
C ARG A 5 -20.04 7.81 4.16
N GLU A 6 -19.22 7.70 5.19
CA GLU A 6 -17.77 7.83 5.10
C GLU A 6 -17.18 6.60 4.39
N LEU A 7 -16.30 6.83 3.41
CA LEU A 7 -15.70 5.76 2.59
C LEU A 7 -14.24 5.49 2.96
N LEU A 8 -13.55 6.50 3.52
CA LEU A 8 -12.17 6.44 3.97
C LEU A 8 -12.13 6.94 5.41
N THR A 9 -11.58 6.15 6.33
CA THR A 9 -11.35 6.59 7.71
C THR A 9 -10.03 7.33 7.87
N ARG A 10 -9.03 7.03 7.01
CA ARG A 10 -7.72 7.70 6.98
C ARG A 10 -7.05 7.56 5.61
N GLY A 11 -6.12 8.46 5.31
CA GLY A 11 -5.34 8.49 4.07
C GLY A 11 -5.99 9.32 2.96
N PRO A 12 -5.36 9.37 1.77
CA PRO A 12 -4.14 8.66 1.39
C PRO A 12 -2.89 9.16 2.13
N GLU A 13 -1.99 8.24 2.44
CA GLU A 13 -0.67 8.52 3.03
C GLU A 13 0.43 7.83 2.24
N LEU A 14 1.62 8.42 2.18
CA LEU A 14 2.79 7.81 1.55
C LEU A 14 3.11 6.46 2.22
N LEU A 15 3.21 5.41 1.42
CA LEU A 15 3.63 4.08 1.86
C LEU A 15 5.03 3.79 1.33
N ALA A 16 6.02 3.78 2.22
CA ALA A 16 7.42 3.45 1.93
C ALA A 16 7.99 2.36 2.85
N TRP A 17 7.12 1.67 3.60
CA TRP A 17 7.44 0.62 4.57
C TRP A 17 6.64 -0.65 4.27
N ARG A 18 7.17 -1.81 4.68
CA ARG A 18 6.42 -3.07 4.80
C ARG A 18 6.82 -3.76 6.09
N ALA A 19 5.93 -4.54 6.69
CA ALA A 19 6.32 -5.47 7.76
C ALA A 19 7.44 -6.41 7.24
N PRO A 20 8.66 -6.39 7.80
CA PRO A 20 9.77 -7.16 7.26
C PRO A 20 9.45 -8.64 7.19
N THR A 21 9.79 -9.29 6.08
CA THR A 21 9.81 -10.75 6.01
C THR A 21 11.03 -11.31 6.73
N ASP A 22 11.05 -12.61 7.04
CA ASP A 22 12.26 -13.24 7.60
C ASP A 22 13.50 -13.05 6.70
N ASN A 23 13.31 -13.04 5.37
CA ASN A 23 14.37 -12.70 4.43
C ASN A 23 14.92 -11.29 4.65
N ASP A 24 14.06 -10.30 4.89
CA ASP A 24 14.45 -8.91 5.14
C ASP A 24 15.13 -8.74 6.50
N ARG A 25 14.64 -9.44 7.54
CA ARG A 25 15.17 -9.42 8.91
C ARG A 25 16.55 -10.06 8.98
N ILE A 26 16.68 -11.30 8.51
CA ILE A 26 17.91 -12.10 8.65
C ILE A 26 19.04 -11.54 7.78
N SER A 27 18.72 -11.07 6.55
CA SER A 27 19.71 -10.40 5.68
C SER A 27 20.08 -8.98 6.12
N ARG A 28 19.43 -8.45 7.17
CA ARG A 28 19.59 -7.08 7.71
C ARG A 28 19.21 -5.95 6.74
N VAL A 29 18.50 -6.25 5.66
CA VAL A 29 17.95 -5.20 4.78
C VAL A 29 16.92 -4.36 5.54
N ALA A 30 16.09 -4.99 6.38
CA ALA A 30 15.15 -4.29 7.23
C ALA A 30 15.82 -3.30 8.20
N GLN A 31 17.02 -3.62 8.68
CA GLN A 31 17.79 -2.71 9.55
C GLN A 31 18.10 -1.39 8.82
N ARG A 32 18.51 -1.45 7.55
CA ARG A 32 18.80 -0.24 6.74
C ARG A 32 17.55 0.60 6.52
N TRP A 33 16.40 -0.03 6.33
CA TRP A 33 15.13 0.68 6.22
C TRP A 33 14.77 1.44 7.51
N ARG A 34 15.02 0.83 8.69
CA ARG A 34 14.83 1.49 9.99
C ARG A 34 15.83 2.61 10.25
N GLU A 35 17.08 2.43 9.85
CA GLU A 35 18.11 3.47 9.92
C GLU A 35 17.71 4.69 9.06
N ALA A 36 17.13 4.45 7.89
CA ALA A 36 16.52 5.48 7.04
C ALA A 36 15.17 6.02 7.56
N GLY A 37 14.63 5.46 8.64
CA GLY A 37 13.39 5.92 9.27
C GLY A 37 12.11 5.62 8.49
N LEU A 38 12.15 4.69 7.52
CA LEU A 38 11.00 4.36 6.68
C LEU A 38 9.81 3.83 7.49
N ASP A 39 10.08 3.18 8.61
CA ASP A 39 9.08 2.65 9.56
C ASP A 39 8.44 3.74 10.44
N ARG A 40 8.91 4.98 10.41
CA ARG A 40 8.44 6.04 11.32
C ARG A 40 8.37 7.41 10.64
N LEU A 41 8.04 7.42 9.35
CA LEU A 41 7.84 8.65 8.61
C LEU A 41 6.76 9.51 9.27
N SER A 42 7.10 10.77 9.50
CA SER A 42 6.15 11.82 9.86
C SER A 42 5.88 12.68 8.63
N HIS A 43 4.64 13.16 8.49
CA HIS A 43 4.18 13.92 7.32
C HIS A 43 3.93 15.38 7.71
N GLU A 44 4.69 16.29 7.12
CA GLU A 44 4.57 17.73 7.31
C GLU A 44 3.92 18.35 6.06
N LEU A 45 2.82 19.07 6.27
CA LEU A 45 2.20 19.85 5.21
C LEU A 45 3.09 21.04 4.84
N VAL A 46 3.58 21.06 3.61
CA VAL A 46 4.39 22.17 3.08
C VAL A 46 3.50 23.21 2.41
N ALA A 47 2.56 22.77 1.58
CA ALA A 47 1.63 23.65 0.88
C ALA A 47 0.33 22.93 0.54
N ALA A 48 -0.78 23.67 0.53
CA ALA A 48 -2.04 23.23 -0.03
C ALA A 48 -2.69 24.38 -0.81
N SER A 49 -3.17 24.11 -2.01
CA SER A 49 -3.85 25.10 -2.84
C SER A 49 -4.99 24.49 -3.63
N GLN A 50 -6.07 25.25 -3.78
CA GLN A 50 -7.10 24.94 -4.76
C GLN A 50 -6.61 25.41 -6.13
N VAL A 51 -6.56 24.49 -7.09
CA VAL A 51 -6.12 24.79 -8.47
C VAL A 51 -7.30 25.26 -9.31
N SER A 52 -8.45 24.61 -9.13
CA SER A 52 -9.73 24.96 -9.76
C SER A 52 -10.88 24.36 -8.95
N ASP A 53 -12.12 24.53 -9.39
CA ASP A 53 -13.25 23.87 -8.73
C ASP A 53 -13.12 22.34 -8.78
N GLY A 54 -13.30 21.68 -7.63
CA GLY A 54 -13.08 20.24 -7.50
C GLY A 54 -11.62 19.76 -7.59
N GLN A 55 -10.63 20.65 -7.75
CA GLN A 55 -9.22 20.29 -7.89
C GLN A 55 -8.32 20.93 -6.82
N VAL A 56 -7.56 20.10 -6.11
CA VAL A 56 -6.65 20.52 -5.02
C VAL A 56 -5.26 19.95 -5.24
N SER A 57 -4.23 20.75 -4.97
CA SER A 57 -2.83 20.32 -4.94
C SER A 57 -2.30 20.40 -3.50
N VAL A 58 -1.62 19.36 -3.04
CA VAL A 58 -1.04 19.29 -1.69
C VAL A 58 0.40 18.81 -1.77
N THR A 59 1.33 19.57 -1.21
CA THR A 59 2.73 19.18 -1.08
C THR A 59 3.02 18.81 0.37
N VAL A 60 3.59 17.62 0.57
CA VAL A 60 3.89 17.03 1.88
C VAL A 60 5.35 16.62 1.90
N ARG A 61 6.08 17.02 2.94
CA ARG A 61 7.42 16.51 3.23
C ARG A 61 7.29 15.37 4.23
N SER A 62 7.89 14.23 3.92
CA SER A 62 7.85 13.02 4.75
C SER A 62 9.25 12.59 5.17
N ALA A 63 9.53 12.65 6.46
CA ALA A 63 10.80 12.21 7.05
C ALA A 63 10.60 11.75 8.50
N ALA A 64 11.48 10.87 8.96
CA ALA A 64 11.56 10.54 10.38
C ALA A 64 12.31 11.62 11.15
N ALA A 65 11.96 11.84 12.41
CA ALA A 65 12.69 12.75 13.29
C ALA A 65 14.17 12.32 13.39
N GLY A 66 15.09 13.27 13.19
CA GLY A 66 16.54 13.01 13.21
C GLY A 66 17.10 12.39 11.93
N CYS A 67 16.30 12.20 10.88
CA CYS A 67 16.75 11.71 9.58
C CYS A 67 16.79 12.86 8.55
N GLU A 68 17.86 12.93 7.77
CA GLU A 68 18.01 13.88 6.65
C GLU A 68 17.56 13.31 5.29
N VAL A 69 17.03 12.09 5.32
CA VAL A 69 16.52 11.35 4.15
C VAL A 69 15.00 11.24 4.23
N GLY A 70 14.32 11.14 3.09
CA GLY A 70 12.86 11.07 3.07
C GLY A 70 12.27 11.35 1.69
N PHE A 71 11.05 11.88 1.67
CA PHE A 71 10.28 12.09 0.45
C PHE A 71 9.58 13.44 0.43
N GLU A 72 9.57 14.10 -0.72
CA GLU A 72 8.62 15.14 -1.05
C GLU A 72 7.50 14.52 -1.91
N SER A 73 6.27 14.60 -1.43
CA SER A 73 5.08 14.10 -2.10
C SER A 73 4.22 15.26 -2.57
N ILE A 74 3.90 15.27 -3.87
CA ILE A 74 2.93 16.20 -4.46
C ILE A 74 1.70 15.38 -4.84
N TRP A 75 0.57 15.72 -4.24
CA TRP A 75 -0.71 15.07 -4.44
C TRP A 75 -1.64 16.01 -5.19
N HIS A 76 -2.16 15.56 -6.33
CA HIS A 76 -3.20 16.26 -7.07
C HIS A 76 -4.52 15.48 -6.96
N TYR A 77 -5.50 16.11 -6.34
CA TYR A 77 -6.84 15.58 -6.17
C TYR A 77 -7.76 16.22 -7.20
N LEU A 78 -8.58 15.41 -7.86
CA LEU A 78 -9.64 15.86 -8.75
C LEU A 78 -10.92 15.07 -8.45
N LEU A 79 -11.93 15.76 -7.93
CA LEU A 79 -13.27 15.22 -7.78
C LEU A 79 -14.01 15.34 -9.12
N GLN A 80 -14.46 14.21 -9.65
CA GLN A 80 -15.17 14.15 -10.92
C GLN A 80 -16.69 14.28 -10.72
N GLY A 81 -17.40 14.64 -11.80
CA GLY A 81 -18.85 14.81 -11.79
C GLY A 81 -19.63 13.52 -11.52
N ASP A 82 -19.01 12.35 -11.69
CA ASP A 82 -19.58 11.04 -11.36
C ASP A 82 -19.34 10.61 -9.90
N GLY A 83 -18.69 11.47 -9.10
CA GLY A 83 -18.35 11.22 -7.70
C GLY A 83 -17.06 10.44 -7.48
N SER A 84 -16.34 10.07 -8.54
CA SER A 84 -15.00 9.49 -8.42
C SER A 84 -13.96 10.53 -8.00
N LEU A 85 -12.99 10.11 -7.20
CA LEU A 85 -11.84 10.92 -6.80
C LEU A 85 -10.60 10.39 -7.50
N CYS A 86 -10.04 11.18 -8.41
CA CYS A 86 -8.76 10.92 -9.03
C CYS A 86 -7.65 11.54 -8.17
N ILE A 87 -6.64 10.74 -7.85
CA ILE A 87 -5.47 11.10 -7.06
C ILE A 87 -4.25 10.83 -7.93
N GLU A 88 -3.55 11.88 -8.35
CA GLU A 88 -2.20 11.73 -8.87
C GLU A 88 -1.20 11.99 -7.75
N HIS A 89 -0.22 11.11 -7.63
CA HIS A 89 0.84 11.25 -6.65
C HIS A 89 2.18 11.24 -7.37
N GLU A 90 2.94 12.32 -7.19
CA GLU A 90 4.34 12.37 -7.52
C GLU A 90 5.15 12.32 -6.22
N CYS A 91 5.99 11.29 -6.09
CA CYS A 91 6.84 11.10 -4.94
C CYS A 91 8.31 11.25 -5.35
N ARG A 92 9.01 12.17 -4.71
CA ARG A 92 10.41 12.50 -4.96
C ARG A 92 11.25 12.18 -3.71
N PRO A 93 12.04 11.10 -3.72
CA PRO A 93 12.97 10.85 -2.62
C PRO A 93 14.06 11.93 -2.56
N PHE A 94 14.54 12.23 -1.36
CA PHE A 94 15.70 13.09 -1.12
C PHE A 94 16.66 12.42 -0.12
N GLY A 95 17.94 12.81 -0.23
CA GLY A 95 19.02 12.16 0.51
C GLY A 95 19.35 10.75 -0.02
N GLU A 96 20.26 10.05 0.67
CA GLU A 96 20.67 8.70 0.28
C GLU A 96 19.80 7.65 0.96
N LEU A 97 18.72 7.25 0.27
CA LEU A 97 17.85 6.16 0.73
C LEU A 97 18.36 4.79 0.23
N PRO A 98 18.22 3.72 1.04
CA PRO A 98 18.43 2.37 0.54
C PRO A 98 17.34 1.99 -0.48
N PRO A 99 17.52 0.89 -1.25
CA PRO A 99 16.42 0.30 -2.00
C PRO A 99 15.20 0.06 -1.10
N LEU A 100 14.04 0.48 -1.56
CA LEU A 100 12.82 0.56 -0.77
C LEU A 100 12.11 -0.79 -0.68
N PRO A 101 11.38 -1.09 0.42
CA PRO A 101 10.52 -2.28 0.49
C PRO A 101 9.33 -2.18 -0.46
N ARG A 102 8.78 -0.96 -0.61
CA ARG A 102 7.71 -0.58 -1.54
C ARG A 102 7.65 0.94 -1.64
N LEU A 103 6.96 1.43 -2.67
CA LEU A 103 6.61 2.84 -2.80
C LEU A 103 5.19 2.95 -3.36
N GLY A 104 4.31 3.61 -2.62
CA GLY A 104 2.89 3.66 -2.92
C GLY A 104 2.13 4.57 -1.97
N LEU A 105 0.87 4.23 -1.74
CA LEU A 105 0.02 4.87 -0.75
C LEU A 105 -0.73 3.82 0.08
N GLN A 106 -1.17 4.25 1.26
CA GLN A 106 -2.04 3.49 2.13
C GLN A 106 -3.34 4.25 2.39
N LEU A 107 -4.44 3.52 2.42
CA LEU A 107 -5.78 3.96 2.79
C LEU A 107 -6.27 3.15 3.98
N ARG A 108 -7.09 3.74 4.84
CA ARG A 108 -7.88 3.00 5.83
C ARG A 108 -9.36 3.15 5.52
N LEU A 109 -10.06 2.02 5.46
CA LEU A 109 -11.45 1.95 5.08
C LEU A 109 -12.30 1.44 6.27
N PRO A 110 -13.60 1.76 6.30
CA PRO A 110 -14.50 1.26 7.32
C PRO A 110 -14.49 -0.26 7.43
N GLY A 111 -14.57 -0.76 8.66
CA GLY A 111 -14.42 -2.18 8.94
C GLY A 111 -15.46 -3.13 8.40
N ALA A 112 -16.63 -2.60 8.04
CA ALA A 112 -17.71 -3.36 7.43
C ALA A 112 -17.36 -3.83 6.01
N TRP A 113 -16.33 -3.25 5.37
CA TRP A 113 -15.99 -3.48 3.98
C TRP A 113 -15.04 -4.66 3.84
N ARG A 114 -15.54 -5.87 4.12
CA ARG A 114 -14.70 -7.08 4.19
C ARG A 114 -14.73 -7.96 2.95
N ARG A 115 -15.69 -7.78 2.04
CA ARG A 115 -15.76 -8.57 0.80
C ARG A 115 -14.88 -7.90 -0.24
N LEU A 116 -13.94 -8.64 -0.81
CA LEU A 116 -13.02 -8.12 -1.82
C LEU A 116 -13.10 -8.87 -3.13
N SER A 117 -12.96 -8.13 -4.21
CA SER A 117 -12.82 -8.69 -5.55
C SER A 117 -11.80 -7.91 -6.35
N TRP A 118 -11.06 -8.58 -7.22
CA TRP A 118 -10.05 -7.92 -8.04
C TRP A 118 -9.89 -8.58 -9.39
N PHE A 119 -9.43 -7.79 -10.36
CA PHE A 119 -8.94 -8.30 -11.63
C PHE A 119 -7.43 -8.08 -11.72
N GLY A 120 -6.67 -9.16 -11.56
CA GLY A 120 -5.22 -9.11 -11.46
C GLY A 120 -4.64 -10.52 -11.25
N ARG A 121 -3.39 -10.60 -10.80
CA ARG A 121 -2.78 -11.88 -10.45
C ARG A 121 -3.40 -12.46 -9.18
N GLY A 122 -3.67 -13.77 -9.18
CA GLY A 122 -4.26 -14.49 -8.04
C GLY A 122 -4.43 -15.98 -8.31
N PRO A 123 -5.16 -16.70 -7.44
CA PRO A 123 -5.84 -16.18 -6.24
C PRO A 123 -4.91 -16.00 -5.03
N HIS A 124 -3.73 -16.61 -5.04
CA HIS A 124 -2.77 -16.56 -3.93
C HIS A 124 -1.88 -15.31 -4.02
N GLU A 125 -1.32 -14.93 -2.87
CA GLU A 125 -0.37 -13.82 -2.79
C GLU A 125 0.83 -14.01 -3.71
N ASN A 126 1.30 -12.92 -4.30
CA ASN A 126 2.35 -12.93 -5.29
C ASN A 126 3.18 -11.65 -5.23
N TYR A 127 4.48 -11.78 -5.49
CA TYR A 127 5.47 -10.70 -5.42
C TYR A 127 6.27 -10.64 -6.73
N PRO A 128 6.97 -9.54 -7.05
CA PRO A 128 7.64 -9.36 -8.35
C PRO A 128 8.55 -10.52 -8.79
N ASP A 129 9.24 -11.14 -7.84
CA ASP A 129 10.13 -12.29 -8.05
C ASP A 129 9.47 -13.66 -7.80
N ARG A 130 8.17 -13.67 -7.43
CA ARG A 130 7.37 -14.86 -7.12
C ARG A 130 5.92 -14.70 -7.60
N LEU A 131 5.72 -14.41 -8.91
CA LEU A 131 4.39 -14.18 -9.50
C LEU A 131 3.99 -15.11 -10.65
N LEU A 132 4.91 -15.96 -11.13
CA LEU A 132 4.68 -16.78 -12.34
C LEU A 132 3.57 -17.83 -12.17
N ALA A 133 3.31 -18.29 -10.94
CA ALA A 133 2.23 -19.22 -10.63
C ALA A 133 0.84 -18.55 -10.58
N ALA A 134 0.80 -17.22 -10.38
CA ALA A 134 -0.43 -16.47 -10.21
C ALA A 134 -0.97 -16.00 -11.58
N ARG A 135 -2.17 -16.47 -11.94
CA ARG A 135 -2.80 -16.13 -13.22
C ARG A 135 -3.52 -14.79 -13.13
N VAL A 136 -3.56 -14.07 -14.25
CA VAL A 136 -4.45 -12.91 -14.38
C VAL A 136 -5.87 -13.41 -14.54
N GLY A 137 -6.77 -12.98 -13.65
CA GLY A 137 -8.16 -13.39 -13.61
C GLY A 137 -8.99 -12.53 -12.67
N ARG A 138 -10.31 -12.74 -12.69
CA ARG A 138 -11.21 -12.15 -11.70
C ARG A 138 -11.28 -13.07 -10.49
N TRP A 139 -10.97 -12.53 -9.32
CA TRP A 139 -10.93 -13.28 -8.06
C TRP A 139 -11.83 -12.59 -7.03
N GLU A 140 -12.31 -13.37 -6.07
CA GLU A 140 -13.16 -12.95 -4.96
C GLU A 140 -12.61 -13.59 -3.68
N SER A 141 -12.69 -12.86 -2.56
CA SER A 141 -12.28 -13.33 -1.23
C SER A 141 -12.85 -12.41 -0.14
N THR A 142 -12.36 -12.53 1.08
CA THR A 142 -12.60 -11.61 2.19
C THR A 142 -11.29 -11.13 2.81
N VAL A 143 -11.32 -10.00 3.52
CA VAL A 143 -10.12 -9.46 4.21
C VAL A 143 -9.51 -10.50 5.16
N ASP A 144 -10.35 -11.34 5.75
CA ASP A 144 -9.93 -12.36 6.70
C ASP A 144 -9.27 -13.57 6.00
N GLU A 145 -9.76 -13.94 4.80
CA GLU A 145 -9.15 -14.98 3.95
C GLU A 145 -7.84 -14.55 3.30
N GLN A 146 -7.56 -13.23 3.22
CA GLN A 146 -6.28 -12.71 2.73
C GLN A 146 -5.16 -12.83 3.76
N TYR A 147 -5.47 -13.19 5.00
CA TYR A 147 -4.47 -13.46 6.02
C TYR A 147 -3.68 -14.73 5.69
N VAL A 148 -2.35 -14.63 5.68
CA VAL A 148 -1.45 -15.77 5.51
C VAL A 148 -0.78 -16.06 6.85
N PRO A 149 -1.01 -17.24 7.46
CA PRO A 149 -0.55 -17.56 8.81
C PRO A 149 0.93 -17.97 8.81
N TYR A 150 1.81 -17.03 8.45
CA TYR A 150 3.25 -17.20 8.66
C TYR A 150 3.54 -17.30 10.17
N THR A 151 4.43 -18.23 10.56
CA THR A 151 4.76 -18.48 11.98
C THR A 151 5.29 -17.24 12.68
N MET A 152 6.19 -16.52 12.01
CA MET A 152 6.57 -15.16 12.37
C MET A 152 5.69 -14.20 11.55
N PRO A 153 4.85 -13.36 12.18
CA PRO A 153 4.11 -12.33 11.47
C PRO A 153 5.01 -11.46 10.59
N GLN A 154 4.56 -11.20 9.37
CA GLN A 154 5.30 -10.45 8.34
C GLN A 154 4.35 -9.98 7.22
N ASP A 155 4.88 -9.20 6.27
CA ASP A 155 4.14 -8.76 5.08
C ASP A 155 3.61 -9.95 4.26
N HIS A 156 2.34 -9.84 3.84
CA HIS A 156 1.62 -10.87 3.09
C HIS A 156 0.42 -10.29 2.33
N GLY A 157 -0.27 -11.11 1.54
CA GLY A 157 -1.55 -10.76 0.91
C GLY A 157 -1.43 -9.85 -0.32
N ASN A 158 -0.22 -9.67 -0.84
CA ASN A 158 0.05 -8.82 -2.00
C ASN A 158 -0.47 -9.46 -3.31
N HIS A 159 -1.16 -8.69 -4.14
CA HIS A 159 -1.55 -9.08 -5.51
C HIS A 159 -0.96 -8.11 -6.53
N ALA A 160 -0.21 -8.61 -7.51
CA ALA A 160 0.41 -7.82 -8.56
C ALA A 160 -0.48 -7.65 -9.81
N GLU A 161 -0.09 -6.70 -10.66
CA GLU A 161 -0.76 -6.40 -11.93
C GLU A 161 -2.28 -6.19 -11.81
N VAL A 162 -2.69 -5.54 -10.72
CA VAL A 162 -4.10 -5.28 -10.43
C VAL A 162 -4.60 -4.17 -11.32
N ARG A 163 -5.67 -4.47 -12.07
CA ARG A 163 -6.34 -3.59 -13.03
C ARG A 163 -7.48 -2.83 -12.36
N TRP A 164 -8.22 -3.53 -11.49
CA TRP A 164 -9.15 -2.94 -10.55
C TRP A 164 -9.25 -3.80 -9.29
N PHE A 165 -9.55 -3.16 -8.17
CA PHE A 165 -9.78 -3.80 -6.87
C PHE A 165 -11.04 -3.20 -6.23
N GLU A 166 -11.89 -4.00 -5.63
CA GLU A 166 -13.08 -3.56 -4.92
C GLU A 166 -13.09 -4.05 -3.48
N LEU A 167 -13.53 -3.19 -2.56
CA LEU A 167 -14.01 -3.60 -1.26
C LEU A 167 -15.47 -3.19 -1.11
N ARG A 168 -16.30 -4.10 -0.59
CA ARG A 168 -17.72 -3.88 -0.35
C ARG A 168 -18.13 -4.36 1.04
N ASP A 169 -19.13 -3.70 1.62
CA ASP A 169 -19.86 -4.25 2.75
C ASP A 169 -20.95 -5.25 2.32
N GLU A 170 -21.62 -5.85 3.31
CA GLU A 170 -22.71 -6.80 3.09
C GLU A 170 -23.88 -6.23 2.29
N ALA A 171 -24.13 -4.91 2.40
CA ALA A 171 -25.22 -4.23 1.71
C ALA A 171 -24.87 -3.82 0.26
N GLY A 172 -23.64 -4.08 -0.20
CA GLY A 172 -23.20 -3.80 -1.56
C GLY A 172 -22.49 -2.46 -1.73
N LEU A 173 -22.58 -1.55 -0.75
CA LEU A 173 -21.84 -0.29 -0.76
C LEU A 173 -20.35 -0.58 -0.71
N GLY A 174 -19.56 0.07 -1.55
CA GLY A 174 -18.14 -0.12 -1.56
C GLY A 174 -17.36 0.94 -2.30
N LEU A 175 -16.13 0.58 -2.63
CA LEU A 175 -15.18 1.41 -3.34
C LEU A 175 -14.40 0.57 -4.33
N ARG A 176 -14.36 1.04 -5.58
CA ARG A 176 -13.48 0.52 -6.61
C ARG A 176 -12.24 1.40 -6.68
N LEU A 177 -11.10 0.74 -6.74
CA LEU A 177 -9.76 1.29 -6.92
C LEU A 177 -9.28 0.89 -8.32
N THR A 178 -8.84 1.86 -9.11
CA THR A 178 -8.16 1.62 -10.39
C THR A 178 -6.88 2.46 -10.43
N ALA A 179 -5.77 1.87 -10.87
CA ALA A 179 -4.47 2.54 -10.86
C ALA A 179 -3.78 2.49 -12.22
N ALA A 180 -2.99 3.52 -12.51
CA ALA A 180 -2.13 3.61 -13.68
C ALA A 180 -0.73 4.11 -13.28
N PRO A 181 0.36 3.36 -13.57
CA PRO A 181 0.39 2.01 -14.16
C PRO A 181 -0.28 0.95 -13.27
N LEU A 182 -0.37 -0.29 -13.76
CA LEU A 182 -0.85 -1.40 -12.93
C LEU A 182 -0.05 -1.49 -11.64
N CYS A 183 -0.75 -1.62 -10.52
CA CYS A 183 -0.15 -1.59 -9.19
C CYS A 183 -0.24 -2.96 -8.52
N HIS A 184 0.47 -3.07 -7.40
CA HIS A 184 0.25 -4.07 -6.39
C HIS A 184 -0.81 -3.58 -5.40
N VAL A 185 -1.70 -4.47 -4.96
CA VAL A 185 -2.73 -4.16 -3.97
C VAL A 185 -2.77 -5.25 -2.89
N ALA A 186 -2.89 -4.83 -1.63
CA ALA A 186 -3.18 -5.70 -0.48
C ALA A 186 -4.27 -5.05 0.38
N ALA A 187 -5.14 -5.86 0.98
CA ALA A 187 -6.19 -5.41 1.90
C ALA A 187 -6.19 -6.30 3.15
N LEU A 188 -5.70 -5.78 4.28
CA LEU A 188 -5.46 -6.55 5.49
C LEU A 188 -6.20 -5.95 6.69
N GLY A 189 -6.48 -6.80 7.67
CA GLY A 189 -6.99 -6.40 8.99
C GLY A 189 -5.89 -5.88 9.94
N TYR A 190 -4.69 -5.60 9.46
CA TYR A 190 -3.52 -5.26 10.26
C TYR A 190 -2.71 -4.15 9.60
N THR A 191 -2.03 -3.32 10.38
CA THR A 191 -1.00 -2.42 9.85
C THR A 191 0.33 -3.15 9.69
N ASP A 192 1.21 -2.61 8.85
CA ASP A 192 2.59 -3.11 8.75
C ASP A 192 3.32 -3.07 10.11
N HIS A 193 3.03 -2.07 10.97
CA HIS A 193 3.59 -2.00 12.32
C HIS A 193 3.11 -3.12 13.24
N GLU A 194 1.82 -3.45 13.21
CA GLU A 194 1.27 -4.53 14.04
C GLU A 194 1.85 -5.89 13.64
N LEU A 195 2.04 -6.11 12.34
CA LEU A 195 2.70 -7.31 11.81
C LEU A 195 4.20 -7.35 12.13
N ASP A 196 4.85 -6.20 12.23
CA ASP A 196 6.28 -6.11 12.57
C ASP A 196 6.55 -6.29 14.08
N GLU A 197 5.66 -5.78 14.93
CA GLU A 197 5.77 -5.86 16.38
C GLU A 197 5.45 -7.26 16.93
N ALA A 198 4.51 -7.98 16.31
CA ALA A 198 4.09 -9.31 16.76
C ALA A 198 5.17 -10.36 16.51
N GLN A 199 5.45 -11.19 17.52
CA GLN A 199 6.38 -12.33 17.40
C GLN A 199 5.67 -13.64 17.08
N HIS A 200 4.36 -13.69 17.29
CA HIS A 200 3.53 -14.85 16.98
C HIS A 200 2.16 -14.42 16.46
N ASP A 201 1.56 -15.26 15.62
CA ASP A 201 0.24 -15.03 15.02
C ASP A 201 -0.87 -14.80 16.06
N TRP A 202 -0.86 -15.53 17.17
CA TRP A 202 -1.84 -15.40 18.26
C TRP A 202 -1.75 -14.10 19.05
N GLU A 203 -0.71 -13.28 18.86
CA GLU A 203 -0.60 -11.93 19.42
C GLU A 203 -1.39 -10.92 18.59
N LEU A 204 -1.62 -11.21 17.31
CA LEU A 204 -2.34 -10.32 16.40
C LEU A 204 -3.82 -10.21 16.78
N ARG A 205 -4.35 -9.00 16.65
CA ARG A 205 -5.76 -8.68 16.85
C ARG A 205 -6.26 -7.93 15.61
N PRO A 206 -7.15 -8.52 14.80
CA PRO A 206 -7.68 -7.84 13.64
C PRO A 206 -8.27 -6.48 14.01
N ARG A 207 -7.87 -5.45 13.29
CA ARG A 207 -8.47 -4.12 13.39
C ARG A 207 -9.91 -4.15 12.93
N LYS A 208 -10.67 -3.20 13.48
CA LYS A 208 -11.97 -2.86 12.92
C LYS A 208 -11.78 -2.37 11.49
N GLU A 209 -10.92 -1.39 11.26
CA GLU A 209 -10.63 -0.85 9.91
C GLU A 209 -9.96 -1.88 8.99
N VAL A 210 -10.11 -1.68 7.69
CA VAL A 210 -9.34 -2.40 6.66
C VAL A 210 -8.21 -1.50 6.18
N VAL A 211 -6.99 -2.01 6.20
CA VAL A 211 -5.79 -1.33 5.73
C VAL A 211 -5.55 -1.75 4.28
N VAL A 212 -5.66 -0.80 3.36
CA VAL A 212 -5.47 -1.04 1.92
C VAL A 212 -4.19 -0.37 1.46
N SER A 213 -3.25 -1.18 0.97
CA SER A 213 -1.98 -0.74 0.41
C SER A 213 -2.05 -0.80 -1.11
N VAL A 214 -1.71 0.30 -1.79
CA VAL A 214 -1.65 0.38 -3.26
C VAL A 214 -0.28 0.91 -3.65
N ALA A 215 0.51 0.10 -4.36
CA ALA A 215 1.89 0.46 -4.69
C ALA A 215 2.25 0.13 -6.14
N PRO A 216 2.67 1.09 -6.97
CA PRO A 216 3.23 0.80 -8.30
C PRO A 216 4.57 0.06 -8.22
N ARG A 217 5.28 0.16 -7.10
CA ARG A 217 6.59 -0.49 -6.90
C ARG A 217 6.58 -1.24 -5.58
N VAL A 218 6.82 -2.55 -5.63
CA VAL A 218 7.04 -3.41 -4.45
C VAL A 218 8.35 -4.15 -4.68
N SER A 219 9.16 -4.32 -3.63
CA SER A 219 10.39 -5.10 -3.72
C SER A 219 10.08 -6.59 -3.73
N GLY A 220 10.92 -7.37 -4.41
CA GLY A 220 10.89 -8.82 -4.31
C GLY A 220 11.05 -9.34 -2.87
N LEU A 221 10.88 -10.64 -2.71
CA LEU A 221 11.08 -11.35 -1.44
C LEU A 221 12.53 -11.84 -1.28
N GLY A 222 13.20 -12.18 -2.38
CA GLY A 222 14.50 -12.82 -2.38
C GLY A 222 14.50 -14.16 -1.63
N ASN A 223 15.67 -14.57 -1.17
CA ASN A 223 15.86 -15.73 -0.29
C ASN A 223 16.87 -15.42 0.83
N GLY A 224 16.84 -14.18 1.34
CA GLY A 224 17.87 -13.60 2.21
C GLY A 224 18.03 -14.24 3.60
N SER A 225 17.15 -15.17 3.97
CA SER A 225 17.28 -15.95 5.22
C SER A 225 18.42 -16.97 5.18
N CYS A 226 18.63 -17.62 4.03
CA CYS A 226 19.68 -18.64 3.84
C CYS A 226 20.19 -18.69 2.39
N GLY A 227 20.27 -17.54 1.73
CA GLY A 227 20.60 -17.45 0.32
C GLY A 227 20.75 -16.01 -0.17
N PRO A 228 20.69 -15.77 -1.49
CA PRO A 228 20.80 -14.44 -2.04
C PRO A 228 19.60 -13.57 -1.63
N GLY A 229 19.86 -12.27 -1.43
CA GLY A 229 18.81 -11.27 -1.26
C GLY A 229 18.02 -11.04 -2.56
N VAL A 230 17.19 -9.99 -2.56
CA VAL A 230 16.43 -9.58 -3.73
C VAL A 230 17.38 -9.23 -4.89
N LEU A 231 17.20 -9.87 -6.04
CA LEU A 231 18.01 -9.59 -7.24
C LEU A 231 17.78 -8.15 -7.72
N PRO A 232 18.77 -7.49 -8.34
CA PRO A 232 18.67 -6.09 -8.77
C PRO A 232 17.42 -5.76 -9.60
N ALA A 233 16.97 -6.68 -10.47
CA ALA A 233 15.77 -6.50 -11.30
C ALA A 233 14.45 -6.41 -10.52
N TYR A 234 14.44 -6.83 -9.25
CA TYR A 234 13.26 -6.84 -8.38
C TYR A 234 13.41 -5.89 -7.18
N GLN A 235 14.47 -5.09 -7.12
CA GLN A 235 14.63 -4.05 -6.12
C GLN A 235 13.84 -2.80 -6.52
N VAL A 236 13.37 -2.04 -5.53
CA VAL A 236 12.76 -0.73 -5.77
C VAL A 236 13.82 0.35 -5.51
N PRO A 237 14.39 0.98 -6.55
CA PRO A 237 15.31 2.08 -6.34
C PRO A 237 14.56 3.28 -5.76
N ALA A 238 15.24 4.04 -4.91
CA ALA A 238 14.73 5.31 -4.37
C ALA A 238 14.84 6.41 -5.43
N GLU A 239 13.95 6.36 -6.41
CA GLU A 239 13.86 7.30 -7.52
C GLU A 239 12.47 7.96 -7.58
N PRO A 240 12.35 9.12 -8.26
CA PRO A 240 11.06 9.74 -8.50
C PRO A 240 10.05 8.76 -9.12
N CYS A 241 8.83 8.75 -8.57
CA CYS A 241 7.75 7.90 -9.02
C CYS A 241 6.47 8.72 -9.15
N ARG A 242 5.76 8.55 -10.27
CA ARG A 242 4.45 9.16 -10.49
C ARG A 242 3.45 8.08 -10.88
N TYR A 243 2.28 8.12 -10.26
CA TYR A 243 1.17 7.22 -10.56
C TYR A 243 -0.16 7.90 -10.25
N ARG A 244 -1.22 7.33 -10.81
CA ARG A 244 -2.60 7.78 -10.60
C ARG A 244 -3.41 6.65 -9.97
N LEU A 245 -4.27 7.01 -9.02
CA LEU A 245 -5.30 6.17 -8.42
C LEU A 245 -6.65 6.85 -8.60
N GLU A 246 -7.66 6.13 -9.06
CA GLU A 246 -9.04 6.58 -9.05
C GLU A 246 -9.83 5.76 -8.03
N LEU A 247 -10.56 6.49 -7.20
CA LEU A 247 -11.43 5.99 -6.15
C LEU A 247 -12.87 6.23 -6.56
N ARG A 248 -13.57 5.17 -6.97
CA ARG A 248 -14.96 5.26 -7.40
C ARG A 248 -15.90 4.64 -6.37
N PRO A 249 -16.82 5.40 -5.75
CA PRO A 249 -17.86 4.83 -4.92
C PRO A 249 -18.72 3.84 -5.70
N LEU A 250 -19.07 2.73 -5.06
CA LEU A 250 -19.99 1.71 -5.59
C LEU A 250 -21.24 1.78 -4.73
N VAL A 251 -22.36 2.21 -5.30
CA VAL A 251 -23.63 2.43 -4.57
C VAL A 251 -24.76 1.51 -5.04
N ASP A 252 -24.41 0.56 -5.91
CA ASP A 252 -25.30 -0.36 -6.61
C ASP A 252 -25.28 -1.75 -5.96
#